data_AF-A0ABD7UXT7-F1
#
_entry.id   AF-A0ABD7UXT7-F1
#
_cell.length_a   1.000
_cell.length_b   1.000
_cell.length_c   1.000
_cell.angle_alpha   90.00
_cell.angle_beta   90.00
_cell.angle_gamma   90.00
#
_symmetry.space_group_name_H-M   'P 1'
#
loop_
_entity.id
_entity.type
_entity.pdbx_description
1 polymer ?
#
loop_
_entity_poly.entity_id
_entity_poly.type
_entity_poly.pdbx_seq_one_letter_code
_entity_poly.pdbx_strand_id
1 'polypeptide(L)'
;MYDALELSRRAEELLSATARAARDYGCTWQEIGDVVGVTRQAAFQRFGKPIDPRTGAPMQKTTIAHADVMALDLLEKITTGEWAQACARFDETMSAALSESALADAWASVVALHGELESTGTPFVRGHGLHTVVDVPFEQEAGEMVFRVAFDADGRIAGLFFLNPDAAGREL
;
A
#
# COMPACT_ATOMS: atom_id res chain seq x y z
N MET A 1 -0.50 -26.79 4.90
CA MET A 1 -1.64 -26.69 3.96
C MET A 1 -1.33 -25.47 3.11
N TYR A 2 -0.93 -25.65 1.85
CA TYR A 2 -0.55 -24.52 0.99
C TYR A 2 -1.80 -23.66 0.77
N ASP A 3 -1.77 -22.43 1.27
CA ASP A 3 -2.87 -21.49 1.14
C ASP A 3 -2.94 -21.00 -0.32
N ALA A 4 -4.14 -20.91 -0.89
CA ALA A 4 -4.34 -20.51 -2.29
C ALA A 4 -3.74 -19.12 -2.58
N LEU A 5 -3.69 -18.28 -1.55
CA LEU A 5 -3.05 -16.96 -1.56
C LEU A 5 -1.53 -17.04 -1.75
N GLU A 6 -0.87 -17.98 -1.08
CA GLU A 6 0.58 -18.15 -1.20
C GLU A 6 0.96 -18.69 -2.59
N LEU A 7 0.15 -19.60 -3.13
CA LEU A 7 0.33 -20.12 -4.48
C LEU A 7 0.17 -19.03 -5.54
N SER A 8 -0.87 -18.19 -5.40
CA SER A 8 -1.12 -17.04 -6.29
C SER A 8 0.04 -16.04 -6.25
N ARG A 9 0.53 -15.70 -5.05
CA ARG A 9 1.68 -14.79 -4.86
C ARG A 9 2.93 -15.30 -5.57
N ARG A 10 3.27 -16.58 -5.38
CA ARG A 10 4.44 -17.20 -6.03
C ARG A 10 4.30 -17.26 -7.54
N ALA A 11 3.08 -17.51 -8.05
CA ALA A 11 2.81 -17.50 -9.48
C ALA A 11 3.01 -16.09 -10.09
N GLU A 12 2.51 -15.05 -9.43
CA GLU A 12 2.69 -13.66 -9.89
C GLU A 12 4.17 -13.22 -9.81
N GLU A 13 4.91 -13.63 -8.78
CA GLU A 13 6.35 -13.37 -8.65
C GLU A 13 7.15 -13.99 -9.81
N LEU A 14 6.87 -15.25 -10.13
CA LEU A 14 7.49 -15.95 -11.27
C LEU A 14 7.12 -15.30 -12.61
N LEU A 15 5.86 -14.91 -12.79
CA LEU A 15 5.39 -14.22 -14.00
C LEU A 15 6.09 -12.87 -14.18
N SER A 16 6.21 -12.10 -13.09
CA SER A 16 6.89 -10.80 -13.09
C SER A 16 8.39 -10.93 -13.36
N ALA A 17 9.06 -11.91 -12.75
CA ALA A 17 10.47 -12.20 -13.00
C ALA A 17 10.72 -12.63 -14.46
N THR A 18 9.85 -13.48 -15.00
CA THR A 18 9.96 -13.98 -16.39
C THR A 18 9.71 -12.87 -17.40
N ALA A 19 8.71 -12.00 -17.16
CA ALA A 19 8.44 -10.84 -18.02
C ALA A 19 9.61 -9.85 -18.04
N ARG A 20 10.30 -9.65 -16.90
CA ARG A 20 11.51 -8.83 -16.82
C ARG A 20 12.68 -9.46 -17.58
N ALA A 21 12.91 -10.76 -17.41
CA ALA A 21 13.94 -11.47 -18.18
C ALA A 21 13.67 -11.37 -19.69
N ALA A 22 12.43 -11.59 -20.13
CA ALA A 22 12.04 -11.42 -21.53
C ALA A 22 12.35 -10.01 -22.05
N ARG A 23 12.17 -8.97 -21.22
CA ARG A 23 12.58 -7.60 -21.58
C ARG A 23 14.08 -7.44 -21.74
N ASP A 24 14.87 -8.03 -20.86
CA ASP A 24 16.34 -7.97 -20.95
C ASP A 24 16.86 -8.69 -22.20
N TYR A 25 16.12 -9.70 -22.70
CA TYR A 25 16.38 -10.38 -23.97
C TYR A 25 15.82 -9.65 -25.20
N GLY A 26 15.22 -8.47 -25.04
CA GLY A 26 14.77 -7.62 -26.15
C GLY A 26 13.32 -7.81 -26.57
N CYS A 27 12.53 -8.65 -25.90
CA CYS A 27 11.10 -8.74 -26.17
C CYS A 27 10.40 -7.40 -25.87
N THR A 28 9.36 -7.08 -26.62
CA THR A 28 8.53 -5.88 -26.46
C THR A 28 7.39 -6.09 -25.46
N TRP A 29 6.81 -5.02 -24.92
CA TRP A 29 5.61 -5.12 -24.06
C TRP A 29 4.41 -5.67 -24.82
N GLN A 30 4.40 -5.54 -26.15
CA GLN A 30 3.38 -6.14 -27.00
C GLN A 30 3.50 -7.66 -26.95
N GLU A 31 4.68 -8.21 -27.26
CA GLU A 31 4.93 -9.66 -27.26
C GLU A 31 4.69 -10.28 -25.88
N ILE A 32 5.11 -9.61 -24.81
CA ILE A 32 4.86 -10.08 -23.43
C ILE A 32 3.35 -10.05 -23.11
N GLY A 33 2.65 -8.99 -23.51
CA GLY A 33 1.21 -8.89 -23.32
C GLY A 33 0.46 -10.01 -24.04
N ASP A 34 0.80 -10.25 -25.30
CA ASP A 34 0.16 -11.27 -26.13
C ASP A 34 0.33 -12.69 -25.53
N VAL A 35 1.49 -12.99 -24.94
CA VAL A 35 1.75 -14.28 -24.26
C VAL A 35 0.98 -14.42 -22.94
N VAL A 36 0.88 -13.34 -22.17
CA VAL A 36 0.20 -13.33 -20.86
C VAL A 36 -1.33 -13.13 -21.00
N GLY A 37 -1.81 -12.85 -22.22
CA GLY A 37 -3.23 -12.62 -22.50
C GLY A 37 -3.72 -11.24 -22.06
N VAL A 38 -2.85 -10.24 -22.02
CA VAL A 38 -3.16 -8.86 -21.63
C VAL A 38 -2.71 -7.87 -22.70
N THR A 39 -3.25 -6.65 -22.67
CA THR A 39 -2.83 -5.61 -23.61
C THR A 39 -1.37 -5.18 -23.36
N ARG A 40 -0.70 -4.63 -24.37
CA ARG A 40 0.63 -4.02 -24.23
C ARG A 40 0.72 -3.02 -23.07
N GLN A 41 -0.30 -2.18 -22.92
CA GLN A 41 -0.36 -1.18 -21.87
C GLN A 41 -0.49 -1.84 -20.49
N ALA A 42 -1.33 -2.87 -20.36
CA ALA A 42 -1.46 -3.65 -19.14
C ALA A 42 -0.16 -4.40 -18.80
N ALA A 43 0.52 -4.97 -19.80
CA ALA A 43 1.83 -5.61 -19.62
C ALA A 43 2.89 -4.59 -19.14
N PHE A 44 2.93 -3.39 -19.72
CA PHE A 44 3.83 -2.33 -19.26
C PHE A 44 3.54 -1.88 -17.83
N GLN A 45 2.27 -1.69 -17.47
CA GLN A 45 1.88 -1.26 -16.13
C GLN A 45 2.15 -2.35 -15.08
N ARG A 46 1.92 -3.63 -15.41
CA ARG A 46 2.12 -4.77 -14.52
C ARG A 46 3.59 -5.12 -14.33
N PHE A 47 4.39 -5.14 -15.41
CA PHE A 47 5.74 -5.70 -15.40
C PHE A 47 6.86 -4.69 -15.67
N GLY A 48 6.53 -3.49 -16.15
CA GLY A 48 7.50 -2.45 -16.47
C GLY A 48 8.12 -1.78 -15.24
N LYS A 49 9.36 -1.32 -15.40
CA LYS A 49 9.97 -0.32 -14.52
C LYS A 49 9.59 1.05 -15.12
N PRO A 50 8.73 1.85 -14.49
CA PRO A 50 8.56 3.22 -14.92
C PRO A 50 9.93 3.89 -14.92
N ILE A 51 10.22 4.71 -15.92
CA ILE A 51 11.46 5.49 -15.99
C ILE A 51 11.03 6.94 -15.86
N ASP A 52 11.64 7.68 -14.94
CA ASP A 52 11.37 9.10 -14.81
C ASP A 52 11.79 9.79 -16.12
N PRO A 53 10.86 10.43 -16.85
CA PRO A 53 11.13 10.98 -18.17
C PRO A 53 12.03 12.22 -18.14
N ARG A 54 12.28 12.80 -16.96
CA ARG A 54 13.10 14.02 -16.77
C ARG A 54 14.54 13.69 -16.40
N THR A 55 14.79 12.52 -15.80
CA THR A 55 16.10 12.13 -15.28
C THR A 55 16.64 10.84 -15.90
N GLY A 56 15.79 10.05 -16.58
CA GLY A 56 16.18 8.76 -17.16
C GLY A 56 16.45 7.67 -16.10
N ALA A 57 16.22 7.97 -14.82
CA ALA A 57 16.40 7.03 -13.74
C ALA A 57 15.24 6.03 -13.70
N PRO A 58 15.49 4.76 -13.38
CA PRO A 58 14.42 3.81 -13.08
C PRO A 58 13.60 4.33 -11.90
N MET A 59 12.33 4.66 -12.10
CA MET A 59 11.36 4.71 -11.01
C MET A 59 11.16 3.26 -10.58
N GLN A 60 11.91 2.83 -9.59
CA GLN A 60 11.67 1.56 -8.96
C GLN A 60 10.27 1.59 -8.34
N LYS A 61 9.36 0.72 -8.81
CA LYS A 61 8.26 0.17 -7.98
C LYS A 61 8.89 -0.73 -6.90
N THR A 62 9.81 -0.19 -6.11
CA THR A 62 10.31 -0.84 -4.90
C THR A 62 9.47 -0.25 -3.81
N THR A 63 8.33 -0.91 -3.55
CA THR A 63 7.61 -0.69 -2.31
C THR A 63 8.60 -0.89 -1.17
N ILE A 64 8.54 -0.06 -0.15
CA ILE A 64 9.43 -0.18 1.00
C ILE A 64 9.28 -1.58 1.60
N ALA A 65 10.41 -2.22 1.90
CA ALA A 65 10.41 -3.52 2.54
C ALA A 65 9.68 -3.43 3.88
N HIS A 66 8.83 -4.42 4.18
CA HIS A 66 8.07 -4.50 5.43
C HIS A 66 7.05 -3.37 5.66
N ALA A 67 6.61 -2.68 4.60
CA ALA A 67 5.59 -1.63 4.70
C ALA A 67 4.25 -2.14 5.29
N ASP A 68 3.92 -3.40 5.05
CA ASP A 68 2.82 -4.13 5.69
C ASP A 68 2.95 -4.16 7.22
N VAL A 69 4.11 -4.58 7.71
CA VAL A 69 4.39 -4.64 9.16
C VAL A 69 4.37 -3.25 9.77
N MET A 70 4.91 -2.24 9.08
CA MET A 70 4.89 -0.86 9.55
C MET A 70 3.47 -0.29 9.64
N ALA A 71 2.59 -0.62 8.69
CA ALA A 71 1.20 -0.17 8.74
C ALA A 71 0.42 -0.84 9.86
N LEU A 72 0.64 -2.14 10.11
CA LEU A 72 0.03 -2.86 11.23
C LEU A 72 0.49 -2.31 12.59
N ASP A 73 1.80 -2.09 12.74
CA ASP A 73 2.40 -1.51 13.95
C ASP A 73 1.87 -0.09 14.23
N LEU A 74 1.65 0.70 13.18
CA LEU A 74 1.04 2.03 13.29
C LEU A 74 -0.43 1.94 13.74
N LEU A 75 -1.21 1.02 13.16
CA LEU A 75 -2.60 0.81 13.54
C LEU A 75 -2.70 0.35 15.00
N GLU A 76 -1.83 -0.55 15.44
CA GLU A 76 -1.74 -0.99 16.84
C GLU A 76 -1.43 0.18 17.79
N LYS A 77 -0.47 1.04 17.46
CA LYS A 77 -0.17 2.23 18.27
C LYS A 77 -1.35 3.18 18.38
N ILE A 78 -2.12 3.34 17.30
CA ILE A 78 -3.32 4.17 17.29
C ILE A 78 -4.40 3.55 18.18
N THR A 79 -4.66 2.25 18.05
CA THR A 79 -5.76 1.59 18.77
C THR A 79 -5.46 1.42 20.27
N THR A 80 -4.17 1.39 20.64
CA THR A 80 -3.70 1.35 22.04
C THR A 80 -3.44 2.73 22.65
N GLY A 81 -3.59 3.81 21.87
CA GLY A 81 -3.42 5.18 22.34
C GLY A 81 -1.97 5.64 22.50
N GLU A 82 -1.01 4.98 21.86
CA GLU A 82 0.41 5.32 21.83
C GLU A 82 0.71 6.46 20.83
N TRP A 83 0.03 7.61 20.98
CA TRP A 83 0.01 8.71 20.00
C TRP A 83 1.39 9.26 19.62
N ALA A 84 2.23 9.53 20.62
CA ALA A 84 3.58 10.03 20.39
C ALA A 84 4.41 9.08 19.51
N GLN A 85 4.22 7.77 19.67
CA GLN A 85 4.92 6.76 18.86
C GLN A 85 4.33 6.64 17.46
N ALA A 86 3.00 6.78 17.32
CA ALA A 86 2.33 6.82 16.02
C ALA A 86 2.82 8.02 15.17
N CYS A 87 2.93 9.20 15.79
CA CYS A 87 3.38 10.42 15.13
C CYS A 87 4.90 10.47 14.87
N ALA A 88 5.72 9.66 15.56
CA ALA A 88 7.18 9.72 15.45
C ALA A 88 7.74 9.44 14.05
N ARG A 89 6.97 8.75 13.20
CA ARG A 89 7.36 8.41 11.82
C ARG A 89 6.72 9.30 10.76
N PHE A 90 5.95 10.31 11.15
CA PHE A 90 5.37 11.25 10.20
C PHE A 90 6.47 12.01 9.47
N ASP A 91 6.24 12.32 8.20
CA ASP A 91 7.07 13.28 7.50
C ASP A 91 6.84 14.71 8.04
N GLU A 92 7.60 15.68 7.53
CA GLU A 92 7.51 17.06 7.99
C GLU A 92 6.13 17.68 7.69
N THR A 93 5.55 17.36 6.53
CA THR A 93 4.24 17.86 6.10
C THR A 93 3.14 17.34 7.02
N MET A 94 3.18 16.05 7.32
CA MET A 94 2.19 15.36 8.12
C MET A 94 2.33 15.71 9.60
N SER A 95 3.55 15.89 10.11
CA SER A 95 3.79 16.40 11.47
C SER A 95 3.23 17.82 11.66
N ALA A 96 3.27 18.65 10.62
CA ALA A 96 2.67 19.99 10.66
C ALA A 96 1.14 19.97 10.58
N ALA A 97 0.55 18.94 9.95
CA ALA A 97 -0.90 18.85 9.71
C ALA A 97 -1.66 18.02 10.75
N LEU A 98 -1.02 16.99 11.32
CA LEU A 98 -1.65 15.99 12.18
C LEU A 98 -0.83 15.81 13.46
N SER A 99 -1.18 16.61 14.47
CA SER A 99 -0.65 16.48 15.83
C SER A 99 -1.16 15.22 16.54
N GLU A 100 -0.52 14.84 17.64
CA GLU A 100 -0.95 13.72 18.50
C GLU A 100 -2.42 13.85 18.94
N SER A 101 -2.83 15.06 19.37
CA SER A 101 -4.22 15.30 19.78
C SER A 101 -5.20 15.19 18.61
N ALA A 102 -4.82 15.71 17.44
CA ALA A 102 -5.66 15.62 16.25
C ALA A 102 -5.82 14.16 15.76
N LEU A 103 -4.77 13.34 15.89
CA LEU A 103 -4.83 11.91 15.61
C LEU A 103 -5.74 11.18 16.60
N ALA A 104 -5.63 11.49 17.89
CA ALA A 104 -6.50 10.92 18.93
C ALA A 104 -7.98 11.28 18.68
N ASP A 105 -8.28 12.54 18.36
CA ASP A 105 -9.63 13.00 18.04
C ASP A 105 -10.19 12.32 16.78
N ALA A 106 -9.35 12.12 15.76
CA ALA A 106 -9.73 11.40 14.54
C ALA A 106 -10.08 9.94 14.83
N TRP A 107 -9.25 9.23 15.62
CA TRP A 107 -9.54 7.85 16.01
C TRP A 107 -10.80 7.74 16.87
N ALA A 108 -10.97 8.63 17.85
CA ALA A 108 -12.17 8.66 18.68
C ALA A 108 -13.45 8.87 17.85
N SER A 109 -13.36 9.68 16.78
CA SER A 109 -14.47 9.87 15.84
C SER A 109 -14.79 8.61 15.04
N VAL A 110 -13.77 7.84 14.64
CA VAL A 110 -13.96 6.54 13.96
C VAL A 110 -14.65 5.55 14.89
N VAL A 111 -14.17 5.39 16.13
CA VAL A 111 -14.77 4.48 17.12
C VAL A 111 -16.20 4.91 17.46
N ALA A 112 -16.46 6.22 17.64
CA ALA A 112 -17.80 6.71 17.94
C ALA A 112 -18.82 6.43 16.82
N LEU A 113 -18.37 6.36 15.56
CA LEU A 113 -19.22 6.11 14.40
C LEU A 113 -19.36 4.62 14.07
N HIS A 114 -18.29 3.85 14.26
CA HIS A 114 -18.20 2.48 13.75
C HIS A 114 -18.04 1.41 14.83
N GLY A 115 -17.93 1.79 16.11
CA GLY A 115 -17.74 0.89 17.24
C GLY A 115 -16.27 0.53 17.49
N GLU A 116 -16.04 -0.36 18.44
CA GLU A 116 -14.69 -0.83 18.78
C GLU A 116 -14.09 -1.69 17.66
N LEU A 117 -12.75 -1.74 17.60
CA LEU A 117 -12.02 -2.64 16.71
C LEU A 117 -12.19 -4.09 17.18
N GLU A 118 -12.62 -4.98 16.27
CA GLU A 118 -12.77 -6.41 16.56
C GLU A 118 -11.60 -7.23 16.00
N SER A 119 -11.21 -6.98 14.75
CA SER A 119 -10.19 -7.76 14.06
C SER A 119 -9.48 -6.96 12.96
N THR A 120 -8.27 -7.37 12.60
CA THR A 120 -7.54 -6.83 11.43
C THR A 120 -7.40 -7.89 10.36
N GLY A 121 -7.66 -7.52 9.11
CA GLY A 121 -7.42 -8.33 7.93
C GLY A 121 -5.98 -8.25 7.40
N THR A 122 -5.74 -8.91 6.27
CA THR A 122 -4.42 -8.97 5.63
C THR A 122 -4.09 -7.65 4.93
N PRO A 123 -2.93 -7.02 5.22
CA PRO A 123 -2.50 -5.81 4.51
C PRO A 123 -2.28 -6.03 3.01
N PHE A 124 -2.63 -5.02 2.21
CA PHE A 124 -2.36 -4.97 0.78
C PHE A 124 -1.41 -3.82 0.44
N VAL A 125 -0.21 -4.16 -0.04
CA VAL A 125 0.86 -3.21 -0.38
C VAL A 125 0.87 -2.94 -1.88
N ARG A 126 0.90 -1.67 -2.26
CA ARG A 126 1.04 -1.23 -3.65
C ARG A 126 1.95 -0.01 -3.78
N GLY A 127 2.62 0.14 -4.92
CA GLY A 127 3.27 1.39 -5.29
C GLY A 127 2.27 2.34 -5.96
N HIS A 128 2.26 3.61 -5.57
CA HIS A 128 1.47 4.66 -6.19
C HIS A 128 2.32 5.93 -6.36
N GLY A 129 2.67 6.26 -7.60
CA GLY A 129 3.62 7.35 -7.88
C GLY A 129 4.99 7.10 -7.23
N LEU A 130 5.41 8.01 -6.36
CA LEU A 130 6.64 7.91 -5.56
C LEU A 130 6.40 7.31 -4.15
N HIS A 131 5.16 6.92 -3.83
CA HIS A 131 4.80 6.43 -2.51
C HIS A 131 4.57 4.91 -2.52
N THR A 132 4.80 4.31 -1.35
CA THR A 132 4.29 2.96 -1.02
C THR A 132 2.99 3.13 -0.26
N VAL A 133 1.88 2.64 -0.79
CA VAL A 133 0.57 2.70 -0.12
C VAL A 133 0.20 1.32 0.40
N VAL A 134 -0.24 1.26 1.65
CA VAL A 134 -0.67 0.05 2.33
C VAL A 134 -2.10 0.25 2.80
N ASP A 135 -2.98 -0.68 2.44
CA ASP A 135 -4.33 -0.76 2.97
C ASP A 135 -4.41 -1.93 3.94
N VAL A 136 -4.87 -1.68 5.15
CA VAL A 136 -5.13 -2.69 6.19
C VAL A 136 -6.65 -2.72 6.42
N PRO A 137 -7.37 -3.71 5.90
CA PRO A 137 -8.77 -3.91 6.25
C PRO A 137 -8.91 -4.22 7.76
N PHE A 138 -9.96 -3.74 8.40
CA PHE A 138 -10.27 -4.09 9.78
C PHE A 138 -11.78 -4.10 10.03
N GLU A 139 -12.22 -4.93 10.96
CA GLU A 139 -13.62 -5.09 11.34
C GLU A 139 -13.92 -4.29 12.61
N GLN A 140 -15.08 -3.62 12.62
CA GLN A 140 -15.64 -2.96 13.80
C GLN A 140 -17.11 -3.38 13.99
N GLU A 141 -17.68 -3.09 15.15
CA GLU A 141 -19.06 -3.47 15.50
C GLU A 141 -20.11 -3.03 14.46
N ALA A 142 -19.90 -1.88 13.81
CA ALA A 142 -20.81 -1.32 12.81
C ALA A 142 -20.35 -1.53 11.35
N GLY A 143 -19.39 -2.42 11.11
CA GLY A 143 -18.98 -2.84 9.76
C GLY A 143 -17.47 -2.79 9.51
N GLU A 144 -17.10 -3.03 8.26
CA GLU A 144 -15.71 -3.05 7.81
C GLU A 144 -15.19 -1.65 7.50
N MET A 145 -13.90 -1.44 7.79
CA MET A 145 -13.16 -0.22 7.49
C MET A 145 -11.79 -0.57 6.90
N VAL A 146 -11.14 0.41 6.29
CA VAL A 146 -9.79 0.29 5.73
C VAL A 146 -8.92 1.39 6.29
N PHE A 147 -7.82 0.98 6.92
CA PHE A 147 -6.75 1.87 7.34
C PHE A 147 -5.73 1.98 6.21
N ARG A 148 -5.58 3.17 5.63
CA ARG A 148 -4.67 3.43 4.52
C ARG A 148 -3.50 4.28 4.98
N VAL A 149 -2.28 3.82 4.67
CA VAL A 149 -1.03 4.52 4.97
C VAL A 149 -0.25 4.72 3.69
N ALA A 150 0.22 5.94 3.44
CA ALA A 150 1.15 6.24 2.36
C ALA A 150 2.53 6.54 2.96
N PHE A 151 3.53 5.81 2.51
CA PHE A 151 4.93 6.02 2.86
C PHE A 151 5.68 6.71 1.72
N ASP A 152 6.53 7.67 2.06
CA ASP A 152 7.47 8.30 1.13
C ASP A 152 8.64 7.36 0.76
N ALA A 153 9.65 7.87 0.05
CA ALA A 153 10.81 7.07 -0.35
C ALA A 153 11.73 6.68 0.84
N ASP A 154 11.66 7.40 1.96
CA ASP A 154 12.48 7.20 3.16
C ASP A 154 11.76 6.33 4.21
N GLY A 155 10.51 5.93 3.94
CA GLY A 155 9.69 5.14 4.87
C GLY A 155 9.02 5.96 5.96
N ARG A 156 8.92 7.28 5.77
CA ARG A 156 8.10 8.15 6.60
C ARG A 156 6.67 8.18 6.10
N ILE A 157 5.76 8.43 7.03
CA ILE A 157 4.34 8.47 6.73
C ILE A 157 4.01 9.85 6.14
N ALA A 158 3.61 9.85 4.88
CA ALA A 158 3.20 11.02 4.12
C ALA A 158 1.67 11.14 4.00
N GLY A 159 0.93 10.10 4.40
CA GLY A 159 -0.53 10.13 4.47
C GLY A 159 -1.12 9.01 5.31
N LEU A 160 -2.26 9.29 5.92
CA LEU A 160 -3.02 8.36 6.77
C LEU A 160 -4.52 8.62 6.60
N PHE A 161 -5.30 7.56 6.42
CA PHE A 161 -6.75 7.65 6.25
C PHE A 161 -7.48 6.47 6.90
N PHE A 162 -8.65 6.75 7.47
CA PHE A 162 -9.66 5.74 7.79
C PHE A 162 -10.78 5.84 6.77
N LEU A 163 -11.02 4.77 6.01
CA LEU A 163 -11.89 4.77 4.85
C LEU A 163 -12.94 3.68 4.97
N ASN A 164 -14.16 3.96 4.52
CA ASN A 164 -15.09 2.89 4.18
C ASN A 164 -14.54 2.07 2.98
N PRO A 165 -14.86 0.77 2.86
CA PRO A 165 -14.37 -0.09 1.78
C PRO A 165 -14.63 0.48 0.38
N ASP A 166 -15.80 1.08 0.15
CA ASP A 166 -16.14 1.72 -1.13
C ASP A 166 -15.22 2.90 -1.48
N ALA A 167 -14.79 3.66 -0.48
CA ALA A 167 -13.86 4.77 -0.67
C ALA A 167 -12.43 4.26 -0.87
N ALA A 168 -12.05 3.16 -0.22
CA ALA A 168 -10.75 2.52 -0.42
C ALA A 168 -10.59 1.96 -1.85
N GLY A 169 -11.66 1.47 -2.46
CA GLY A 169 -11.65 0.97 -3.85
C GLY A 169 -11.43 2.04 -4.92
N ARG A 170 -11.57 3.34 -4.58
CA ARG A 170 -11.28 4.44 -5.51
C ARG A 170 -9.78 4.75 -5.47
N GLU A 171 -9.13 4.65 -6.63
CA GLU A 171 -7.73 5.07 -6.79
C GLU A 171 -7.63 6.58 -6.48
N LEU A 172 -6.64 6.95 -5.67
CA LEU A 172 -6.30 8.35 -5.35
C LEU A 172 -5.93 9.12 -6.62
#